data_AF-A0AA39EVB4-F1
#
_entry.id   AF-A0AA39EVB4-F1
#
_cell.length_a   1.000
_cell.length_b   1.000
_cell.length_c   1.000
_cell.angle_alpha   90.00
_cell.angle_beta   90.00
_cell.angle_gamma   90.00
#
_symmetry.space_group_name_H-M   'P 1'
#
loop_
_entity.id
_entity.type
_entity.pdbx_description
1 polymer ?
#
loop_
_entity_poly.entity_id
_entity_poly.type
_entity_poly.pdbx_seq_one_letter_code
_entity_poly.pdbx_strand_id
1 'polypeptide(L)'
;MIINSMWGFILLGITLVVALPQSSILYGSNAFLLSERGPTPRRCVYSKIYNMLQARCADLNLSEIPPNLQKDIQILDISINRLRELTDETLAPFTSLSYLYIMDNFILKIGDGAFSQLKNLQVLDMTKNGFSDFPKNILALSQLKKLYLGNNNLGDVALNFTEFAAESNVEFLDLSFNHMTKLPKLGYLSQLKHLNVSGNKIGIITAKEIAMFCSLEVLDLSANPLVENCNCHEINAWIESRHIKMNPAKLKCNYCSPTLGNNSITNETLKTFEACQNVVKMREETIKARTTWIVVASSVGVFLICLFISLYCVHKRNRIRKMRSGNNKELALNNGDDELLNGKHIPEHI
;
A
#
# COMPACT_ATOMS: atom_id res chain seq x y z
N MET A 1 -0.12 -18.78 52.33
CA MET A 1 -0.01 -20.01 53.14
C MET A 1 0.81 -20.99 52.31
N ILE A 2 2.13 -21.11 52.48
CA ILE A 2 2.87 -21.69 53.64
C ILE A 2 2.38 -23.15 53.79
N ILE A 3 3.18 -24.23 53.63
CA ILE A 3 4.45 -24.58 54.32
C ILE A 3 5.36 -25.50 53.45
N ASN A 4 6.66 -25.16 53.38
CA ASN A 4 7.95 -25.93 53.49
C ASN A 4 8.10 -27.37 52.91
N SER A 5 9.30 -27.93 52.64
CA SER A 5 10.67 -27.56 53.09
C SER A 5 11.77 -28.02 52.13
N MET A 6 12.91 -27.33 52.12
CA MET A 6 14.17 -27.75 51.47
C MET A 6 15.08 -28.56 52.42
N TRP A 7 15.76 -29.58 51.87
CA TRP A 7 17.08 -30.15 52.25
C TRP A 7 17.68 -30.84 50.99
N GLY A 8 18.99 -30.98 50.75
CA GLY A 8 20.17 -30.34 51.37
C GLY A 8 21.49 -31.09 51.06
N PHE A 9 22.45 -30.42 50.38
CA PHE A 9 23.89 -30.79 50.21
C PHE A 9 24.21 -32.08 49.37
N ILE A 10 24.85 -32.07 48.19
CA ILE A 10 26.18 -31.59 47.65
C ILE A 10 27.36 -32.58 47.89
N LEU A 11 27.98 -33.10 46.80
CA LEU A 11 29.43 -33.19 46.43
C LEU A 11 29.86 -34.49 45.68
N LEU A 12 30.74 -34.29 44.67
CA LEU A 12 31.73 -35.22 44.06
C LEU A 12 31.25 -36.53 43.38
N GLY A 13 31.87 -37.03 42.30
CA GLY A 13 33.00 -36.55 41.51
C GLY A 13 34.19 -37.52 41.46
N ILE A 14 34.77 -37.68 40.26
CA ILE A 14 36.10 -38.28 39.93
C ILE A 14 36.14 -39.79 39.56
N THR A 15 36.32 -39.99 38.24
CA THR A 15 37.03 -41.03 37.45
C THR A 15 37.51 -42.36 38.06
N LEU A 16 37.42 -43.41 37.24
CA LEU A 16 38.51 -44.40 37.11
C LEU A 16 39.02 -44.45 35.66
N VAL A 17 40.32 -44.74 35.51
CA VAL A 17 41.11 -44.74 34.26
C VAL A 17 41.83 -46.10 34.14
N VAL A 18 42.49 -46.36 33.01
CA VAL A 18 43.42 -47.50 32.72
C VAL A 18 42.65 -48.75 32.23
N ALA A 19 43.03 -49.46 31.15
CA ALA A 19 44.37 -49.60 30.54
C ALA A 19 44.45 -49.40 29.01
N LEU A 20 45.63 -48.94 28.57
CA LEU A 20 46.17 -49.09 27.21
C LEU A 20 46.92 -50.44 27.09
N PRO A 21 47.35 -50.85 25.88
CA PRO A 21 48.72 -50.47 25.48
C PRO A 21 48.82 -49.75 24.12
N GLN A 22 49.74 -48.80 24.05
CA GLN A 22 50.37 -48.28 22.82
C GLN A 22 51.48 -49.28 22.39
N SER A 23 52.19 -49.20 21.25
CA SER A 23 52.49 -48.08 20.32
C SER A 23 52.80 -48.68 18.93
N SER A 24 52.60 -48.00 17.79
CA SER A 24 53.45 -46.91 17.24
C SER A 24 53.04 -46.68 15.75
N ILE A 25 53.34 -45.59 15.03
CA ILE A 25 54.02 -44.30 15.31
C ILE A 25 53.41 -43.16 14.41
N LEU A 26 54.09 -42.01 14.29
CA LEU A 26 53.78 -40.79 13.53
C LEU A 26 53.72 -40.98 11.98
N TYR A 27 53.26 -40.05 11.11
CA TYR A 27 52.85 -38.62 11.14
C TYR A 27 51.54 -38.47 10.29
N GLY A 28 50.68 -37.45 10.32
CA GLY A 28 50.70 -36.08 10.85
C GLY A 28 49.55 -35.25 10.21
N SER A 29 49.38 -33.98 10.63
CA SER A 29 48.39 -32.97 10.17
C SER A 29 46.89 -33.22 10.42
N ASN A 30 46.30 -32.35 11.26
CA ASN A 30 44.86 -32.21 11.47
C ASN A 30 44.15 -31.70 10.20
N ALA A 31 43.15 -32.45 9.72
CA ALA A 31 42.08 -31.90 8.91
C ALA A 31 40.79 -31.89 9.76
N PHE A 32 40.46 -30.73 10.32
CA PHE A 32 39.19 -30.53 11.01
C PHE A 32 38.08 -30.60 9.96
N LEU A 33 37.25 -31.67 9.99
CA LEU A 33 36.15 -31.83 9.05
C LEU A 33 35.09 -30.75 9.31
N LEU A 34 35.22 -29.62 8.61
CA LEU A 34 34.13 -28.69 8.42
C LEU A 34 33.02 -29.43 7.67
N SER A 35 31.94 -29.73 8.39
CA SER A 35 30.69 -30.19 7.78
C SER A 35 30.18 -29.08 6.87
N GLU A 36 30.48 -29.16 5.57
CA GLU A 36 29.86 -28.35 4.55
C GLU A 36 28.35 -28.59 4.59
N ARG A 37 27.61 -27.68 5.24
CA ARG A 37 26.19 -27.52 4.97
C ARG A 37 26.08 -27.14 3.50
N GLY A 38 25.62 -28.08 2.67
CA GLY A 38 25.29 -27.81 1.28
C GLY A 38 24.36 -26.60 1.13
N PRO A 39 24.33 -25.97 -0.06
CA PRO A 39 23.62 -24.71 -0.26
C PRO A 39 22.16 -24.82 0.18
N THR A 40 21.75 -23.89 1.05
CA THR A 40 20.37 -23.83 1.54
C THR A 40 19.39 -23.73 0.37
N PRO A 41 18.24 -24.43 0.41
CA PRO A 41 17.31 -24.46 -0.72
C PRO A 41 16.82 -23.04 -1.04
N ARG A 42 16.96 -22.63 -2.30
CA ARG A 42 16.51 -21.31 -2.81
C ARG A 42 14.99 -21.20 -2.69
N ARG A 43 14.51 -20.68 -1.56
CA ARG A 43 13.10 -20.53 -1.23
C ARG A 43 12.89 -19.17 -0.60
N CYS A 44 11.76 -18.54 -0.91
CA CYS A 44 11.38 -17.30 -0.26
C CYS A 44 11.20 -17.52 1.24
N VAL A 45 11.74 -16.60 2.04
CA VAL A 45 11.61 -16.59 3.50
C VAL A 45 10.40 -15.76 3.88
N TYR A 46 9.50 -16.33 4.67
CA TYR A 46 8.33 -15.62 5.18
C TYR A 46 8.65 -14.97 6.54
N SER A 47 8.13 -13.78 6.78
CA SER A 47 8.21 -13.10 8.07
C SER A 47 7.02 -12.16 8.28
N LYS A 48 6.83 -11.66 9.51
CA LYS A 48 5.76 -10.72 9.85
C LYS A 48 6.35 -9.37 10.25
N ILE A 49 6.07 -8.32 9.49
CA ILE A 49 6.63 -6.96 9.68
C ILE A 49 5.47 -6.01 9.90
N TYR A 50 5.40 -5.34 11.07
CA TYR A 50 4.27 -4.46 11.46
C TYR A 50 2.89 -5.12 11.23
N ASN A 51 2.77 -6.38 11.64
CA ASN A 51 1.64 -7.27 11.39
C ASN A 51 1.36 -7.68 9.93
N MET A 52 2.09 -7.17 8.95
CA MET A 52 1.97 -7.58 7.55
C MET A 52 2.76 -8.85 7.25
N LEU A 53 2.18 -9.74 6.43
CA LEU A 53 2.88 -10.93 5.94
C LEU A 53 3.83 -10.56 4.80
N GLN A 54 5.13 -10.74 5.02
CA GLN A 54 6.18 -10.58 4.02
C GLN A 54 6.61 -11.93 3.44
N ALA A 55 6.76 -11.98 2.11
CA ALA A 55 7.62 -12.93 1.42
C ALA A 55 8.90 -12.22 0.93
N ARG A 56 10.07 -12.73 1.33
CA ARG A 56 11.38 -12.26 0.88
C ARG A 56 12.03 -13.31 -0.03
N CYS A 57 12.10 -12.98 -1.30
CA CYS A 57 12.60 -13.79 -2.41
C CYS A 57 13.87 -13.18 -3.06
N ALA A 58 14.50 -12.19 -2.41
CA ALA A 58 15.63 -11.47 -2.98
C ALA A 58 16.93 -12.31 -3.05
N ASP A 59 17.77 -12.05 -4.06
CA ASP A 59 19.03 -12.76 -4.33
C ASP A 59 18.89 -14.30 -4.37
N LEU A 60 17.84 -14.76 -5.05
CA LEU A 60 17.55 -16.20 -5.22
C LEU A 60 17.77 -16.69 -6.66
N ASN A 61 18.29 -15.84 -7.55
CA ASN A 61 18.53 -16.17 -8.96
C ASN A 61 17.25 -16.69 -9.67
N LEU A 62 16.10 -16.07 -9.36
CA LEU A 62 14.79 -16.41 -9.90
C LEU A 62 14.57 -15.75 -11.26
N SER A 63 14.00 -16.48 -12.21
CA SER A 63 13.59 -15.92 -13.51
C SER A 63 12.11 -15.52 -13.55
N GLU A 64 11.32 -15.94 -12.55
CA GLU A 64 9.88 -15.74 -12.44
C GLU A 64 9.47 -15.61 -10.95
N ILE A 65 8.26 -15.09 -10.68
CA ILE A 65 7.70 -15.12 -9.32
C ILE A 65 7.26 -16.56 -8.99
N PRO A 66 7.71 -17.18 -7.89
CA PRO A 66 7.38 -18.57 -7.58
C PRO A 66 5.86 -18.81 -7.52
N PRO A 67 5.28 -19.76 -8.29
CA PRO A 67 3.83 -19.90 -8.41
C PRO A 67 3.17 -20.29 -7.08
N ASN A 68 3.88 -21.04 -6.24
CA ASN A 68 3.45 -21.53 -4.92
C ASN A 68 3.57 -20.48 -3.80
N LEU A 69 3.86 -19.22 -4.11
CA LEU A 69 3.89 -18.15 -3.13
C LEU A 69 2.47 -17.87 -2.58
N GLN A 70 2.35 -17.64 -1.28
CA GLN A 70 1.07 -17.32 -0.61
C GLN A 70 0.45 -16.04 -1.22
N LYS A 71 -0.88 -15.99 -1.35
CA LYS A 71 -1.59 -14.94 -2.13
C LYS A 71 -2.06 -13.76 -1.28
N ASP A 72 -2.17 -13.98 0.03
CA ASP A 72 -2.49 -13.01 1.08
C ASP A 72 -1.27 -12.22 1.59
N ILE A 73 -0.08 -12.40 0.98
CA ILE A 73 1.08 -11.58 1.28
C ILE A 73 0.80 -10.10 1.02
N GLN A 74 1.33 -9.25 1.90
CA GLN A 74 1.18 -7.80 1.86
C GLN A 74 2.48 -7.09 1.51
N ILE A 75 3.62 -7.79 1.69
CA ILE A 75 4.95 -7.33 1.28
C ILE A 75 5.59 -8.43 0.42
N LEU A 76 5.96 -8.11 -0.82
CA LEU A 76 6.80 -8.96 -1.66
C LEU A 76 8.09 -8.21 -1.97
N ASP A 77 9.21 -8.82 -1.58
CA ASP A 77 10.54 -8.41 -2.04
C ASP A 77 11.11 -9.53 -2.91
N ILE A 78 11.27 -9.27 -4.21
CA ILE A 78 11.89 -10.17 -5.19
C ILE A 78 13.04 -9.46 -5.93
N SER A 79 13.67 -8.51 -5.24
CA SER A 79 14.80 -7.73 -5.76
C SER A 79 16.04 -8.59 -6.02
N ILE A 80 16.99 -8.13 -6.84
CA ILE A 80 18.25 -8.85 -7.14
C ILE A 80 17.95 -10.26 -7.69
N ASN A 81 17.25 -10.31 -8.82
CA ASN A 81 16.86 -11.55 -9.48
C ASN A 81 17.02 -11.40 -11.00
N ARG A 82 16.37 -12.27 -11.79
CA ARG A 82 16.49 -12.34 -13.25
C ARG A 82 15.15 -12.29 -13.97
N LEU A 83 14.12 -11.67 -13.37
CA LEU A 83 12.84 -11.44 -14.06
C LEU A 83 13.07 -10.56 -15.30
N ARG A 84 12.39 -10.90 -16.41
CA ARG A 84 12.56 -10.25 -17.72
C ARG A 84 11.34 -9.47 -18.20
N GLU A 85 10.17 -9.81 -17.68
CA GLU A 85 8.90 -9.15 -17.99
C GLU A 85 7.91 -9.31 -16.83
N LEU A 86 6.90 -8.46 -16.80
CA LEU A 86 5.70 -8.63 -15.97
C LEU A 86 4.48 -8.63 -16.90
N THR A 87 3.78 -9.75 -16.99
CA THR A 87 2.49 -9.84 -17.70
C THR A 87 1.33 -9.41 -16.80
N ASP A 88 0.16 -9.24 -17.40
CA ASP A 88 -1.08 -8.90 -16.69
C ASP A 88 -1.45 -9.94 -15.61
N GLU A 89 -1.08 -11.22 -15.82
CA GLU A 89 -1.32 -12.33 -14.91
C GLU A 89 -0.23 -12.48 -13.83
N THR A 90 0.97 -11.94 -14.07
CA THR A 90 2.16 -12.20 -13.23
C THR A 90 1.95 -11.78 -11.77
N LEU A 91 1.25 -10.67 -11.54
CA LEU A 91 0.96 -10.13 -10.21
C LEU A 91 -0.53 -10.22 -9.82
N ALA A 92 -1.43 -10.55 -10.76
CA ALA A 92 -2.88 -10.58 -10.53
C ALA A 92 -3.35 -11.39 -9.30
N PRO A 93 -2.73 -12.53 -8.93
CA PRO A 93 -3.14 -13.29 -7.74
C PRO A 93 -2.88 -12.59 -6.40
N PHE A 94 -1.99 -11.60 -6.33
CA PHE A 94 -1.47 -11.03 -5.08
C PHE A 94 -2.21 -9.75 -4.66
N THR A 95 -3.54 -9.80 -4.65
CA THR A 95 -4.43 -8.64 -4.43
C THR A 95 -4.27 -7.94 -3.07
N SER A 96 -3.67 -8.62 -2.09
CA SER A 96 -3.35 -8.08 -0.76
C SER A 96 -2.06 -7.24 -0.70
N LEU A 97 -1.25 -7.17 -1.77
CA LEU A 97 0.02 -6.43 -1.74
C LEU A 97 -0.17 -4.94 -1.44
N SER A 98 0.60 -4.46 -0.47
CA SER A 98 0.79 -3.04 -0.15
C SER A 98 2.22 -2.55 -0.45
N TYR A 99 3.21 -3.44 -0.45
CA TYR A 99 4.61 -3.11 -0.73
C TYR A 99 5.19 -4.13 -1.71
N LEU A 100 5.72 -3.65 -2.84
CA LEU A 100 6.28 -4.50 -3.90
C LEU A 100 7.65 -3.97 -4.32
N TYR A 101 8.69 -4.76 -4.06
CA TYR A 101 10.08 -4.46 -4.41
C TYR A 101 10.56 -5.45 -5.47
N ILE A 102 10.90 -4.93 -6.65
CA ILE A 102 11.39 -5.69 -7.82
C ILE A 102 12.66 -5.00 -8.37
N MET A 103 13.44 -4.41 -7.46
CA MET A 103 14.67 -3.69 -7.79
C MET A 103 15.74 -4.64 -8.35
N ASP A 104 16.65 -4.16 -9.20
CA ASP A 104 17.82 -4.91 -9.68
C ASP A 104 17.40 -6.25 -10.35
N ASN A 105 16.65 -6.12 -11.43
CA ASN A 105 16.17 -7.21 -12.28
C ASN A 105 16.40 -6.84 -13.76
N PHE A 106 16.02 -7.72 -14.69
CA PHE A 106 16.18 -7.49 -16.13
C PHE A 106 14.84 -7.19 -16.83
N ILE A 107 13.89 -6.55 -16.14
CA ILE A 107 12.55 -6.31 -16.69
C ILE A 107 12.63 -5.31 -17.85
N LEU A 108 12.29 -5.77 -19.05
CA LEU A 108 12.26 -4.96 -20.28
C LEU A 108 10.84 -4.62 -20.73
N LYS A 109 9.85 -5.42 -20.33
CA LYS A 109 8.44 -5.29 -20.71
C LYS A 109 7.52 -5.39 -19.50
N ILE A 110 6.48 -4.59 -19.50
CA ILE A 110 5.43 -4.58 -18.48
C ILE A 110 4.10 -4.49 -19.24
N GLY A 111 3.17 -5.41 -18.95
CA GLY A 111 1.83 -5.39 -19.51
C GLY A 111 0.99 -4.24 -18.95
N ASP A 112 0.06 -3.71 -19.76
CA ASP A 112 -0.83 -2.61 -19.36
C ASP A 112 -1.66 -2.97 -18.12
N GLY A 113 -2.03 -4.25 -17.95
CA GLY A 113 -2.79 -4.75 -16.82
C GLY A 113 -1.96 -5.15 -15.60
N ALA A 114 -0.62 -5.21 -15.69
CA ALA A 114 0.27 -5.85 -14.70
C ALA A 114 0.05 -5.44 -13.23
N PHE A 115 -0.33 -4.19 -12.96
CA PHE A 115 -0.59 -3.70 -11.59
C PHE A 115 -2.08 -3.51 -11.28
N SER A 116 -2.98 -3.77 -12.23
CA SER A 116 -4.41 -3.40 -12.14
C SER A 116 -5.15 -4.01 -10.95
N GLN A 117 -4.74 -5.20 -10.49
CA GLN A 117 -5.36 -5.89 -9.35
C GLN A 117 -4.81 -5.46 -7.99
N LEU A 118 -3.70 -4.70 -7.95
CA LEU A 118 -3.00 -4.35 -6.71
C LEU A 118 -3.63 -3.11 -6.05
N LYS A 119 -4.93 -3.19 -5.74
CA LYS A 119 -5.73 -2.06 -5.22
C LYS A 119 -5.24 -1.51 -3.87
N ASN A 120 -4.48 -2.32 -3.12
CA ASN A 120 -3.91 -1.99 -1.81
C ASN A 120 -2.46 -1.47 -1.88
N LEU A 121 -1.86 -1.36 -3.08
CA LEU A 121 -0.45 -1.04 -3.27
C LEU A 121 -0.16 0.41 -2.85
N GLN A 122 0.80 0.58 -1.94
CA GLN A 122 1.25 1.86 -1.39
C GLN A 122 2.64 2.23 -1.88
N VAL A 123 3.52 1.23 -2.07
CA VAL A 123 4.89 1.40 -2.55
C VAL A 123 5.19 0.39 -3.65
N LEU A 124 5.69 0.91 -4.78
CA LEU A 124 6.27 0.11 -5.87
C LEU A 124 7.70 0.56 -6.14
N ASP A 125 8.65 -0.37 -6.05
CA ASP A 125 10.05 -0.17 -6.39
C ASP A 125 10.47 -0.98 -7.63
N MET A 126 10.55 -0.25 -8.74
CA MET A 126 11.01 -0.55 -10.11
C MET A 126 12.50 -0.35 -10.39
N THR A 127 13.28 0.13 -9.42
CA THR A 127 14.59 0.76 -9.67
C THR A 127 15.61 -0.24 -10.22
N LYS A 128 16.48 0.19 -11.14
CA LYS A 128 17.46 -0.68 -11.82
C LYS A 128 16.80 -1.87 -12.54
N ASN A 129 16.01 -1.56 -13.55
CA ASN A 129 15.56 -2.53 -14.56
C ASN A 129 15.98 -2.00 -15.94
N GLY A 130 15.35 -2.47 -17.03
CA GLY A 130 15.68 -2.04 -18.39
C GLY A 130 14.48 -1.63 -19.24
N PHE A 131 13.32 -1.37 -18.63
CA PHE A 131 12.11 -1.01 -19.36
C PHE A 131 12.18 0.43 -19.90
N SER A 132 11.64 0.62 -21.09
CA SER A 132 11.58 1.92 -21.79
C SER A 132 10.17 2.51 -21.85
N ASP A 133 9.16 1.79 -21.38
CA ASP A 133 7.76 2.21 -21.29
C ASP A 133 7.16 1.72 -19.95
N PHE A 134 6.06 2.34 -19.50
CA PHE A 134 5.45 2.03 -18.20
C PHE A 134 3.92 2.18 -18.21
N PRO A 135 3.16 1.23 -17.62
CA PRO A 135 1.70 1.25 -17.68
C PRO A 135 1.10 2.47 -16.96
N LYS A 136 0.38 3.29 -17.72
CA LYS A 136 -0.11 4.64 -17.30
C LYS A 136 -1.15 4.58 -16.20
N ASN A 137 -1.93 3.50 -16.16
CA ASN A 137 -2.93 3.21 -15.15
C ASN A 137 -2.35 2.94 -13.74
N ILE A 138 -1.01 2.87 -13.58
CA ILE A 138 -0.37 2.84 -12.27
C ILE A 138 -0.85 3.98 -11.36
N LEU A 139 -1.09 5.16 -11.94
CA LEU A 139 -1.57 6.33 -11.20
C LEU A 139 -3.04 6.23 -10.76
N ALA A 140 -3.83 5.32 -11.36
CA ALA A 140 -5.20 5.02 -10.93
C ALA A 140 -5.25 4.15 -9.67
N LEU A 141 -4.10 3.64 -9.17
CA LEU A 141 -4.04 2.93 -7.90
C LEU A 141 -4.24 3.90 -6.73
N SER A 142 -5.48 3.98 -6.24
CA SER A 142 -5.90 4.93 -5.19
C SER A 142 -5.11 4.88 -3.88
N GLN A 143 -4.33 3.83 -3.60
CA GLN A 143 -3.49 3.72 -2.41
C GLN A 143 -2.01 4.04 -2.67
N LEU A 144 -1.58 4.17 -3.93
CA LEU A 144 -0.17 4.30 -4.29
C LEU A 144 0.37 5.66 -3.85
N LYS A 145 1.40 5.64 -3.01
CA LYS A 145 2.05 6.83 -2.43
C LYS A 145 3.47 7.03 -2.92
N LYS A 146 4.22 5.96 -3.18
CA LYS A 146 5.62 6.04 -3.62
C LYS A 146 5.86 5.14 -4.83
N LEU A 147 6.45 5.73 -5.86
CA LEU A 147 6.77 5.06 -7.12
C LEU A 147 8.24 5.33 -7.46
N TYR A 148 9.07 4.28 -7.43
CA TYR A 148 10.49 4.36 -7.75
C TYR A 148 10.74 3.67 -9.09
N LEU A 149 11.20 4.42 -10.08
CA LEU A 149 11.50 3.96 -11.44
C LEU A 149 12.92 4.41 -11.88
N GLY A 150 13.78 4.76 -10.91
CA GLY A 150 15.13 5.22 -11.19
C GLY A 150 15.99 4.15 -11.88
N ASN A 151 17.04 4.56 -12.59
CA ASN A 151 17.94 3.66 -13.33
C ASN A 151 17.20 2.72 -14.29
N ASN A 152 16.41 3.29 -15.20
CA ASN A 152 15.70 2.58 -16.27
C ASN A 152 15.94 3.27 -17.64
N ASN A 153 15.25 2.83 -18.68
CA ASN A 153 15.38 3.36 -20.05
C ASN A 153 14.25 4.33 -20.45
N LEU A 154 13.54 4.94 -19.48
CA LEU A 154 12.39 5.80 -19.76
C LEU A 154 12.80 7.08 -20.51
N GLY A 155 12.09 7.38 -21.59
CA GLY A 155 12.21 8.63 -22.35
C GLY A 155 10.91 9.44 -22.34
N ASP A 156 10.92 10.59 -23.03
CA ASP A 156 9.84 11.60 -22.99
C ASP A 156 8.43 11.06 -23.33
N VAL A 157 8.33 10.00 -24.13
CA VAL A 157 7.05 9.43 -24.60
C VAL A 157 6.45 8.44 -23.60
N ALA A 158 7.28 7.80 -22.77
CA ALA A 158 6.87 6.77 -21.81
C ALA A 158 6.00 7.32 -20.67
N LEU A 159 6.13 8.61 -20.35
CA LEU A 159 5.55 9.25 -19.17
C LEU A 159 4.54 10.33 -19.54
N ASN A 160 3.61 9.98 -20.44
CA ASN A 160 2.40 10.77 -20.69
C ASN A 160 1.23 10.21 -19.86
N PHE A 161 1.11 10.67 -18.61
CA PHE A 161 0.19 10.12 -17.60
C PHE A 161 -1.03 11.03 -17.33
N THR A 162 -1.34 11.97 -18.23
CA THR A 162 -2.32 13.04 -18.00
C THR A 162 -3.74 12.57 -17.66
N GLU A 163 -4.13 11.37 -18.11
CA GLU A 163 -5.48 10.81 -17.92
C GLU A 163 -5.81 10.53 -16.43
N PHE A 164 -4.89 9.91 -15.70
CA PHE A 164 -5.09 9.48 -14.31
C PHE A 164 -4.53 10.47 -13.28
N ALA A 165 -3.91 11.56 -13.75
CA ALA A 165 -3.15 12.50 -12.94
C ALA A 165 -3.96 13.12 -11.78
N ALA A 166 -5.18 13.55 -12.07
CA ALA A 166 -6.01 14.29 -11.12
C ALA A 166 -6.47 13.46 -9.91
N GLU A 167 -6.65 12.14 -10.10
CA GLU A 167 -7.06 11.21 -9.05
C GLU A 167 -5.88 10.58 -8.31
N SER A 168 -4.67 10.67 -8.88
CA SER A 168 -3.46 10.05 -8.35
C SER A 168 -3.19 10.45 -6.90
N ASN A 169 -2.69 9.48 -6.12
CA ASN A 169 -2.33 9.67 -4.72
C ASN A 169 -0.81 9.69 -4.48
N VAL A 170 -0.01 9.63 -5.55
CA VAL A 170 1.46 9.57 -5.48
C VAL A 170 2.02 10.86 -4.88
N GLU A 171 2.76 10.71 -3.78
CA GLU A 171 3.42 11.80 -3.06
C GLU A 171 4.93 11.85 -3.36
N PHE A 172 5.52 10.71 -3.75
CA PHE A 172 6.92 10.58 -4.10
C PHE A 172 7.07 9.84 -5.44
N LEU A 173 7.76 10.46 -6.39
CA LEU A 173 8.09 9.89 -7.69
C LEU A 173 9.58 10.05 -7.98
N ASP A 174 10.26 8.92 -8.19
CA ASP A 174 11.65 8.87 -8.62
C ASP A 174 11.78 8.33 -10.04
N LEU A 175 12.34 9.16 -10.91
CA LEU A 175 12.64 8.94 -12.32
C LEU A 175 14.12 9.21 -12.61
N SER A 176 14.98 9.21 -11.58
CA SER A 176 16.40 9.50 -11.73
C SER A 176 17.13 8.51 -12.66
N PHE A 177 18.26 8.93 -13.25
CA PHE A 177 19.10 8.09 -14.10
C PHE A 177 18.33 7.36 -15.23
N ASN A 178 17.42 8.09 -15.88
CA ASN A 178 16.68 7.64 -17.06
C ASN A 178 17.18 8.40 -18.31
N HIS A 179 16.37 8.50 -19.37
CA HIS A 179 16.75 9.10 -20.66
C HIS A 179 15.86 10.27 -21.09
N MET A 180 15.15 10.90 -20.16
CA MET A 180 14.27 12.04 -20.45
C MET A 180 15.06 13.28 -20.89
N THR A 181 14.57 14.00 -21.90
CA THR A 181 15.12 15.28 -22.39
C THR A 181 14.33 16.50 -21.89
N LYS A 182 13.15 16.25 -21.30
CA LYS A 182 12.20 17.25 -20.76
C LYS A 182 11.65 16.76 -19.43
N LEU A 183 10.98 17.63 -18.68
CA LEU A 183 10.14 17.18 -17.57
C LEU A 183 8.99 16.29 -18.09
N PRO A 184 8.64 15.22 -17.36
CA PRO A 184 7.60 14.27 -17.79
C PRO A 184 6.21 14.92 -17.78
N LYS A 185 5.36 14.53 -18.74
CA LYS A 185 3.98 15.05 -18.89
C LYS A 185 3.02 14.28 -17.98
N LEU A 186 3.18 14.52 -16.69
CA LEU A 186 2.44 13.82 -15.63
C LEU A 186 1.03 14.37 -15.38
N GLY A 187 0.67 15.52 -15.96
CA GLY A 187 -0.59 16.21 -15.66
C GLY A 187 -0.62 16.80 -14.24
N TYR A 188 -1.81 17.13 -13.74
CA TYR A 188 -1.99 17.73 -12.42
C TYR A 188 -1.85 16.70 -11.28
N LEU A 189 -0.61 16.27 -10.98
CA LEU A 189 -0.31 15.46 -9.79
C LEU A 189 -0.38 16.31 -8.52
N SER A 190 -1.61 16.62 -8.13
CA SER A 190 -1.96 17.51 -7.03
C SER A 190 -1.56 17.03 -5.63
N GLN A 191 -0.99 15.83 -5.51
CA GLN A 191 -0.46 15.26 -4.25
C GLN A 191 1.06 15.09 -4.26
N LEU A 192 1.73 15.33 -5.40
CA LEU A 192 3.17 15.07 -5.53
C LEU A 192 3.97 16.09 -4.73
N LYS A 193 4.71 15.61 -3.73
CA LYS A 193 5.59 16.41 -2.86
C LYS A 193 7.05 16.30 -3.24
N HIS A 194 7.47 15.14 -3.75
CA HIS A 194 8.86 14.87 -4.10
C HIS A 194 8.96 14.35 -5.53
N LEU A 195 9.68 15.08 -6.37
CA LEU A 195 10.00 14.66 -7.73
C LEU A 195 11.53 14.59 -7.89
N ASN A 196 12.06 13.39 -8.13
CA ASN A 196 13.45 13.18 -8.50
C ASN A 196 13.54 12.87 -10.00
N VAL A 197 14.20 13.75 -10.76
CA VAL A 197 14.49 13.59 -12.19
C VAL A 197 16.00 13.77 -12.45
N SER A 198 16.84 13.61 -11.43
CA SER A 198 18.30 13.74 -11.51
C SER A 198 18.92 12.73 -12.50
N GLY A 199 20.12 13.01 -13.00
CA GLY A 199 20.86 12.09 -13.88
C GLY A 199 20.18 11.79 -15.23
N ASN A 200 19.28 12.65 -15.70
CA ASN A 200 18.63 12.55 -17.00
C ASN A 200 19.33 13.47 -18.03
N LYS A 201 18.70 13.70 -19.19
CA LYS A 201 19.20 14.54 -20.29
C LYS A 201 18.38 15.84 -20.40
N ILE A 202 17.76 16.29 -19.31
CA ILE A 202 16.85 17.45 -19.31
C ILE A 202 17.65 18.73 -19.57
N GLY A 203 17.38 19.35 -20.73
CA GLY A 203 18.05 20.59 -21.14
C GLY A 203 17.29 21.85 -20.76
N ILE A 204 15.96 21.86 -20.96
CA ILE A 204 15.11 23.04 -20.73
C ILE A 204 13.92 22.61 -19.87
N ILE A 205 13.56 23.49 -18.94
CA ILE A 205 12.37 23.40 -18.09
C ILE A 205 11.67 24.76 -18.05
N THR A 206 10.40 24.78 -17.63
CA THR A 206 9.59 25.99 -17.47
C THR A 206 8.90 26.03 -16.11
N ALA A 207 8.59 27.23 -15.61
CA ALA A 207 7.84 27.38 -14.36
C ALA A 207 6.44 26.74 -14.47
N LYS A 208 5.82 26.81 -15.66
CA LYS A 208 4.54 26.19 -15.99
C LYS A 208 4.52 24.66 -15.80
N GLU A 209 5.57 23.95 -16.20
CA GLU A 209 5.67 22.50 -16.00
C GLU A 209 5.74 22.14 -14.51
N ILE A 210 6.46 22.93 -13.71
CA ILE A 210 6.54 22.76 -12.26
C ILE A 210 5.20 23.12 -11.59
N ALA A 211 4.49 24.13 -12.10
CA ALA A 211 3.19 24.58 -11.59
C ALA A 211 2.06 23.54 -11.70
N MET A 212 2.24 22.47 -12.50
CA MET A 212 1.33 21.32 -12.51
C MET A 212 1.37 20.50 -11.19
N PHE A 213 2.39 20.70 -10.37
CA PHE A 213 2.62 20.02 -9.09
C PHE A 213 2.44 21.00 -7.92
N CYS A 214 1.20 21.44 -7.70
CA CYS A 214 0.88 22.50 -6.73
C CYS A 214 1.16 22.17 -5.25
N SER A 215 1.51 20.93 -4.93
CA SER A 215 1.95 20.48 -3.59
C SER A 215 3.43 20.07 -3.54
N LEU A 216 4.23 20.41 -4.56
CA LEU A 216 5.64 20.04 -4.63
C LEU A 216 6.45 20.74 -3.52
N GLU A 217 7.26 19.97 -2.81
CA GLU A 217 8.14 20.43 -1.73
C GLU A 217 9.62 20.24 -2.10
N VAL A 218 9.96 19.23 -2.92
CA VAL A 218 11.32 18.87 -3.32
C VAL A 218 11.38 18.53 -4.81
N LEU A 219 12.36 19.12 -5.52
CA LEU A 219 12.63 18.89 -6.92
C LEU A 219 14.13 18.65 -7.15
N ASP A 220 14.51 17.42 -7.49
CA ASP A 220 15.91 17.11 -7.84
C ASP A 220 16.08 17.03 -9.36
N LEU A 221 16.84 17.98 -9.90
CA LEU A 221 17.27 18.15 -11.29
C LEU A 221 18.79 17.98 -11.45
N SER A 222 19.51 17.57 -10.40
CA SER A 222 20.97 17.44 -10.44
C SER A 222 21.45 16.45 -11.49
N ALA A 223 22.70 16.58 -11.95
CA ALA A 223 23.26 15.77 -13.03
C ALA A 223 22.44 15.77 -14.35
N ASN A 224 21.67 16.84 -14.63
CA ASN A 224 21.08 17.12 -15.94
C ASN A 224 21.87 18.22 -16.68
N PRO A 225 21.92 18.20 -18.02
CA PRO A 225 22.58 19.20 -18.87
C PRO A 225 21.73 20.47 -19.03
N LEU A 226 21.32 21.09 -17.92
CA LEU A 226 20.45 22.27 -17.90
C LEU A 226 21.07 23.45 -18.66
N VAL A 227 20.34 23.97 -19.64
CA VAL A 227 20.74 25.09 -20.50
C VAL A 227 20.32 26.41 -19.86
N GLU A 228 21.29 27.30 -19.61
CA GLU A 228 21.01 28.66 -19.15
C GLU A 228 20.19 29.43 -20.21
N ASN A 229 19.02 29.92 -19.82
CA ASN A 229 18.12 30.73 -20.64
C ASN A 229 17.29 31.65 -19.72
N CYS A 230 16.67 32.70 -20.27
CA CYS A 230 16.09 33.76 -19.43
C CYS A 230 14.79 33.39 -18.69
N ASN A 231 14.20 32.21 -18.96
CA ASN A 231 13.11 31.67 -18.14
C ASN A 231 13.61 31.25 -16.74
N CYS A 232 14.94 31.14 -16.54
CA CYS A 232 15.54 30.87 -15.23
C CYS A 232 15.11 31.88 -14.15
N HIS A 233 14.81 33.13 -14.53
CA HIS A 233 14.28 34.15 -13.62
C HIS A 233 12.89 33.78 -13.09
N GLU A 234 11.96 33.45 -14.00
CA GLU A 234 10.61 33.00 -13.62
C GLU A 234 10.66 31.72 -12.79
N ILE A 235 11.51 30.75 -13.16
CA ILE A 235 11.66 29.48 -12.46
C ILE A 235 12.22 29.69 -11.05
N ASN A 236 13.27 30.48 -10.90
CA ASN A 236 13.85 30.77 -9.59
C ASN A 236 12.83 31.49 -8.68
N ALA A 237 12.10 32.49 -9.22
CA ALA A 237 11.04 33.19 -8.49
C ALA A 237 9.87 32.25 -8.12
N TRP A 238 9.51 31.32 -9.01
CA TRP A 238 8.49 30.30 -8.75
C TRP A 238 8.89 29.38 -7.58
N ILE A 239 10.09 28.80 -7.66
CA ILE A 239 10.69 27.92 -6.65
C ILE A 239 10.77 28.62 -5.28
N GLU A 240 11.24 29.87 -5.25
CA GLU A 240 11.38 30.67 -4.03
C GLU A 240 9.99 31.01 -3.42
N SER A 241 9.04 31.49 -4.24
CA SER A 241 7.68 31.86 -3.81
C SER A 241 6.80 30.69 -3.35
N ARG A 242 7.29 29.46 -3.48
CA ARG A 242 6.65 28.22 -3.05
C ARG A 242 7.50 27.41 -2.07
N HIS A 243 8.67 27.94 -1.67
CA HIS A 243 9.64 27.29 -0.77
C HIS A 243 10.05 25.88 -1.22
N ILE A 244 10.10 25.63 -2.53
CA ILE A 244 10.48 24.34 -3.11
C ILE A 244 11.98 24.13 -2.91
N LYS A 245 12.36 23.00 -2.29
CA LYS A 245 13.77 22.61 -2.14
C LYS A 245 14.26 22.02 -3.45
N MET A 246 14.91 22.84 -4.27
CA MET A 246 15.47 22.42 -5.55
C MET A 246 16.93 21.97 -5.41
N ASN A 247 17.34 20.99 -6.20
CA ASN A 247 18.75 20.63 -6.42
C ASN A 247 19.03 20.65 -7.94
N PRO A 248 19.90 21.53 -8.47
CA PRO A 248 20.66 22.56 -7.77
C PRO A 248 19.75 23.63 -7.12
N ALA A 249 20.23 24.29 -6.06
CA ALA A 249 19.44 25.24 -5.26
C ALA A 249 18.83 26.42 -6.04
N LYS A 250 19.42 26.78 -7.20
CA LYS A 250 18.89 27.75 -8.16
C LYS A 250 19.42 27.46 -9.55
N LEU A 251 18.69 27.86 -10.58
CA LEU A 251 19.18 27.92 -11.94
C LEU A 251 20.13 29.11 -12.12
N LYS A 252 21.15 28.93 -12.96
CA LYS A 252 22.06 30.00 -13.37
C LYS A 252 21.41 30.86 -14.47
N CYS A 253 21.70 32.15 -14.44
CA CYS A 253 21.08 33.18 -15.28
C CYS A 253 22.14 34.14 -15.87
N ASN A 254 23.32 33.64 -16.22
CA ASN A 254 24.48 34.52 -16.46
C ASN A 254 24.39 35.34 -17.76
N TYR A 255 23.62 34.85 -18.73
CA TYR A 255 23.55 35.40 -20.10
C TYR A 255 22.27 36.22 -20.37
N CYS A 256 21.60 36.70 -19.32
CA CYS A 256 20.32 37.39 -19.43
C CYS A 256 20.40 38.84 -18.93
N SER A 257 19.92 39.78 -19.76
CA SER A 257 19.84 41.19 -19.35
C SER A 257 18.80 41.34 -18.24
N PRO A 258 19.10 42.05 -17.14
CA PRO A 258 18.12 42.35 -16.08
C PRO A 258 16.88 43.09 -16.56
N THR A 259 16.94 43.73 -17.74
CA THR A 259 15.82 44.43 -18.38
C THR A 259 14.95 43.53 -19.27
N LEU A 260 15.41 42.31 -19.59
CA LEU A 260 14.72 41.35 -20.45
C LEU A 260 14.22 40.11 -19.68
N GLY A 261 14.88 39.77 -18.56
CA GLY A 261 14.40 38.76 -17.61
C GLY A 261 13.23 39.32 -16.81
N ASN A 262 12.00 38.94 -17.19
CA ASN A 262 10.83 39.28 -16.39
C ASN A 262 10.83 38.44 -15.11
N ASN A 263 11.23 39.04 -13.98
CA ASN A 263 11.19 38.38 -12.66
C ASN A 263 9.75 38.10 -12.18
N SER A 264 8.73 38.60 -12.88
CA SER A 264 7.33 38.27 -12.62
C SER A 264 7.01 36.86 -13.10
N ILE A 265 6.35 36.09 -12.23
CA ILE A 265 5.63 34.87 -12.61
C ILE A 265 4.61 35.23 -13.70
N THR A 266 4.51 34.43 -14.77
CA THR A 266 3.56 34.69 -15.85
C THR A 266 2.14 34.29 -15.48
N ASN A 267 1.16 34.95 -16.11
CA ASN A 267 -0.26 34.62 -15.98
C ASN A 267 -0.58 33.17 -16.42
N GLU A 268 0.24 32.57 -17.28
CA GLU A 268 0.06 31.18 -17.72
C GLU A 268 0.52 30.18 -16.65
N THR A 269 1.67 30.43 -16.02
CA THR A 269 2.15 29.66 -14.85
C THR A 269 1.15 29.75 -13.70
N LEU A 270 0.64 30.95 -13.39
CA LEU A 270 -0.40 31.16 -12.36
C LEU A 270 -1.68 30.38 -12.65
N LYS A 271 -2.25 30.48 -13.85
CA LYS A 271 -3.44 29.71 -14.26
C LYS A 271 -3.22 28.20 -14.17
N THR A 272 -2.02 27.71 -14.49
CA THR A 272 -1.69 26.28 -14.40
C THR A 272 -1.67 25.81 -12.94
N PHE A 273 -1.15 26.62 -12.04
CA PHE A 273 -1.17 26.35 -10.60
C PHE A 273 -2.59 26.42 -10.01
N GLU A 274 -3.39 27.43 -10.38
CA GLU A 274 -4.80 27.53 -9.98
C GLU A 274 -5.60 26.31 -10.45
N ALA A 275 -5.38 25.85 -11.68
CA ALA A 275 -5.99 24.62 -12.18
C ALA A 275 -5.61 23.38 -11.34
N CYS A 276 -4.34 23.26 -10.93
CA CYS A 276 -3.91 22.21 -10.01
C CYS A 276 -4.56 22.33 -8.61
N GLN A 277 -4.63 23.54 -8.04
CA GLN A 277 -5.26 23.77 -6.74
C GLN A 277 -6.77 23.47 -6.77
N ASN A 278 -7.43 23.72 -7.90
CA ASN A 278 -8.82 23.31 -8.10
C ASN A 278 -8.99 21.79 -8.05
N VAL A 279 -8.03 20.99 -8.55
CA VAL A 279 -8.03 19.53 -8.39
C VAL A 279 -7.95 19.13 -6.91
N VAL A 280 -7.07 19.76 -6.12
CA VAL A 280 -7.01 19.53 -4.65
C VAL A 280 -8.35 19.84 -3.99
N LYS A 281 -8.93 21.01 -4.28
CA LYS A 281 -10.18 21.48 -3.69
C LYS A 281 -11.36 20.56 -4.03
N MET A 282 -11.53 20.21 -5.31
CA MET A 282 -12.59 19.29 -5.76
C MET A 282 -12.45 17.91 -5.10
N ARG A 283 -11.21 17.44 -4.89
CA ARG A 283 -10.94 16.19 -4.18
C ARG A 283 -11.35 16.27 -2.71
N GLU A 284 -10.99 17.34 -2.00
CA GLU A 284 -11.41 17.56 -0.62
C GLU A 284 -12.94 17.61 -0.48
N GLU A 285 -13.61 18.34 -1.36
CA GLU A 285 -15.08 18.46 -1.37
C GLU A 285 -15.73 17.09 -1.64
N THR A 286 -15.17 16.29 -2.55
CA THR A 286 -15.62 14.91 -2.83
C THR A 286 -15.42 13.99 -1.61
N ILE A 287 -14.29 14.08 -0.91
CA ILE A 287 -14.02 13.30 0.31
C ILE A 287 -14.98 13.71 1.44
N LYS A 288 -15.18 15.01 1.65
CA LYS A 288 -16.13 15.56 2.63
C LYS A 288 -17.55 15.07 2.32
N ALA A 289 -18.01 15.20 1.08
CA ALA A 289 -19.33 14.74 0.64
C ALA A 289 -19.51 13.22 0.84
N ARG A 290 -18.53 12.39 0.42
CA ARG A 290 -18.57 10.93 0.63
C ARG A 290 -18.64 10.57 2.12
N THR A 291 -17.89 11.26 2.97
CA THR A 291 -17.89 11.04 4.42
C THR A 291 -19.26 11.38 5.01
N THR A 292 -19.84 12.52 4.65
CA THR A 292 -21.21 12.91 5.06
C THR A 292 -22.24 11.87 4.63
N TRP A 293 -22.19 11.39 3.38
CA TRP A 293 -23.11 10.35 2.89
C TRP A 293 -22.97 9.02 3.62
N ILE A 294 -21.75 8.61 3.99
CA ILE A 294 -21.52 7.41 4.81
C ILE A 294 -22.16 7.57 6.20
N VAL A 295 -22.01 8.73 6.84
CA VAL A 295 -22.62 9.02 8.15
C VAL A 295 -24.14 9.02 8.07
N VAL A 296 -24.73 9.65 7.04
CA VAL A 296 -26.18 9.67 6.80
C VAL A 296 -26.71 8.25 6.57
N ALA A 297 -26.10 7.48 5.66
CA ALA A 297 -26.50 6.09 5.38
C ALA A 297 -26.40 5.19 6.62
N SER A 298 -25.32 5.33 7.41
CA SER A 298 -25.13 4.60 8.67
C SER A 298 -26.21 4.95 9.70
N SER A 299 -26.55 6.23 9.83
CA SER A 299 -27.59 6.72 10.75
C SER A 299 -28.98 6.19 10.37
N VAL A 300 -29.32 6.21 9.08
CA VAL A 300 -30.56 5.63 8.56
C VAL A 300 -30.59 4.12 8.77
N GLY A 301 -29.47 3.41 8.53
CA GLY A 301 -29.35 1.97 8.78
C GLY A 301 -29.61 1.61 10.25
N VAL A 302 -29.00 2.33 11.19
CA VAL A 302 -29.24 2.15 12.64
C VAL A 302 -30.70 2.41 13.00
N PHE A 303 -31.31 3.48 12.46
CA PHE A 303 -32.73 3.76 12.69
C PHE A 303 -33.65 2.63 12.19
N LEU A 304 -33.40 2.11 10.98
CA LEU A 304 -34.18 1.00 10.41
C LEU A 304 -34.00 -0.30 11.21
N ILE A 305 -32.79 -0.60 11.70
CA ILE A 305 -32.54 -1.75 12.57
C ILE A 305 -33.31 -1.61 13.89
N CYS A 306 -33.25 -0.44 14.53
CA CYS A 306 -34.02 -0.15 15.75
C CYS A 306 -35.53 -0.26 15.53
N LEU A 307 -36.04 0.27 14.41
CA LEU A 307 -37.44 0.13 14.02
C LEU A 307 -37.83 -1.34 13.85
N PHE A 308 -37.04 -2.12 13.11
CA PHE A 308 -37.29 -3.55 12.91
C PHE A 308 -37.30 -4.34 14.22
N ILE A 309 -36.33 -4.10 15.12
CA ILE A 309 -36.28 -4.71 16.46
C ILE A 309 -37.53 -4.35 17.26
N SER A 310 -37.95 -3.06 17.26
CA SER A 310 -39.15 -2.62 17.98
C SER A 310 -40.42 -3.31 17.45
N LEU A 311 -40.59 -3.41 16.13
CA LEU A 311 -41.71 -4.06 15.48
C LEU A 311 -41.72 -5.57 15.76
N TYR A 312 -40.56 -6.22 15.74
CA TYR A 312 -40.40 -7.62 16.14
C TYR A 312 -40.78 -7.85 17.60
N CYS A 313 -40.33 -6.98 18.52
CA CYS A 313 -40.71 -7.03 19.94
C CYS A 313 -42.23 -6.85 20.14
N VAL A 314 -42.85 -5.89 19.44
CA VAL A 314 -44.32 -5.68 19.48
C VAL A 314 -45.06 -6.89 18.92
N HIS A 315 -44.62 -7.43 17.77
CA HIS A 315 -45.21 -8.62 17.17
C HIS A 315 -45.09 -9.85 18.10
N LYS A 316 -43.91 -10.09 18.69
CA LYS A 316 -43.68 -11.16 19.68
C LYS A 316 -44.59 -11.00 20.90
N ARG A 317 -44.72 -9.78 21.45
CA ARG A 317 -45.64 -9.46 22.56
C ARG A 317 -47.09 -9.74 22.20
N ASN A 318 -47.53 -9.36 21.00
CA ASN A 318 -48.89 -9.58 20.53
C ASN A 318 -49.18 -11.06 20.24
N ARG A 319 -48.22 -11.83 19.71
CA ARG A 319 -48.33 -13.28 19.54
C ARG A 319 -48.50 -14.00 20.89
N ILE A 320 -47.70 -13.63 21.90
CA ILE A 320 -47.82 -14.18 23.27
C ILE A 320 -49.18 -13.82 23.89
N ARG A 321 -49.66 -12.57 23.72
CA ARG A 321 -51.01 -12.15 24.16
C ARG A 321 -52.11 -12.99 23.52
N LYS A 322 -52.04 -13.25 22.20
CA LYS A 322 -53.01 -14.12 21.51
C LYS A 322 -53.02 -15.55 22.06
N MET A 323 -51.86 -16.17 22.30
CA MET A 323 -51.82 -17.52 22.90
C MET A 323 -52.46 -17.55 24.29
N ARG A 324 -52.12 -16.60 25.17
CA ARG A 324 -52.76 -16.51 26.51
C ARG A 324 -54.27 -16.32 26.42
N SER A 325 -54.76 -15.53 25.45
CA SER A 325 -56.20 -15.34 25.25
C SER A 325 -56.90 -16.57 24.67
N GLY A 326 -56.20 -17.41 23.90
CA GLY A 326 -56.69 -18.70 23.42
C GLY A 326 -56.89 -19.69 24.56
N ASN A 327 -55.82 -20.01 25.29
CA ASN A 327 -55.85 -20.94 26.42
C ASN A 327 -56.90 -20.53 27.49
N ASN A 328 -57.03 -19.23 27.78
CA ASN A 328 -58.05 -18.76 28.74
C ASN A 328 -59.49 -18.95 28.25
N LYS A 329 -59.76 -18.95 26.93
CA LYS A 329 -61.08 -19.25 26.38
C LYS A 329 -61.38 -20.75 26.38
N GLU A 330 -60.36 -21.57 26.12
CA GLU A 330 -60.44 -23.04 26.15
C GLU A 330 -60.70 -23.54 27.58
N LEU A 331 -60.00 -22.99 28.58
CA LEU A 331 -60.29 -23.21 30.00
C LEU A 331 -61.70 -22.75 30.42
N ALA A 332 -62.19 -21.64 29.87
CA ALA A 332 -63.54 -21.15 30.18
C ALA A 332 -64.66 -21.99 29.55
N LEU A 333 -64.42 -22.60 28.38
CA LEU A 333 -65.34 -23.56 27.76
C LEU A 333 -65.40 -24.86 28.56
N ASN A 334 -64.24 -25.45 28.88
CA ASN A 334 -64.17 -26.68 29.66
C ASN A 334 -64.86 -26.54 31.04
N ASN A 335 -64.67 -25.41 31.73
CA ASN A 335 -65.35 -25.15 33.01
C ASN A 335 -66.87 -24.91 32.85
N GLY A 336 -67.33 -24.39 31.70
CA GLY A 336 -68.74 -24.17 31.43
C GLY A 336 -69.51 -25.46 31.11
N ASP A 337 -68.85 -26.43 30.48
CA ASP A 337 -69.41 -27.77 30.24
C ASP A 337 -69.56 -28.57 31.55
N ASP A 338 -68.63 -28.39 32.52
CA ASP A 338 -68.74 -28.99 33.87
C ASP A 338 -69.90 -28.40 34.71
N GLU A 339 -70.17 -27.09 34.62
CA GLU A 339 -71.34 -26.48 35.31
C GLU A 339 -72.69 -27.00 34.76
N LEU A 340 -72.76 -27.27 33.45
CA LEU A 340 -73.95 -27.85 32.80
C LEU A 340 -74.21 -29.31 33.20
N LEU A 341 -73.17 -30.06 33.59
CA LEU A 341 -73.27 -31.42 34.12
C LEU A 341 -73.67 -31.45 35.61
N ASN A 342 -73.26 -30.48 36.41
CA ASN A 342 -73.59 -30.42 37.85
C ASN A 342 -74.98 -29.84 38.17
N GLY A 343 -75.66 -29.19 37.21
CA GLY A 343 -76.98 -28.57 37.42
C GLY A 343 -78.17 -29.54 37.51
N LYS A 344 -77.97 -30.86 37.46
CA LYS A 344 -79.03 -31.87 37.28
C LYS A 344 -79.17 -32.89 38.41
N HIS A 345 -79.00 -32.47 39.66
CA HIS A 345 -79.42 -33.28 40.82
C HIS A 345 -80.83 -32.91 41.30
N ILE A 346 -81.81 -33.66 40.81
CA ILE A 346 -83.15 -33.76 41.40
C ILE A 346 -83.02 -34.64 42.66
N PRO A 347 -83.45 -34.21 43.85
CA PRO A 347 -83.59 -35.11 44.99
C PRO A 347 -84.97 -35.80 44.91
N GLU A 348 -84.98 -37.11 44.66
CA GLU A 348 -86.14 -37.95 44.95
C GLU A 348 -86.22 -38.24 46.46
N HIS A 349 -87.46 -38.29 46.98
CA HIS A 349 -88.00 -39.04 48.13
C HIS A 349 -87.06 -39.47 49.30
N ILE A 350 -87.50 -39.42 50.57
CA ILE A 350 -88.76 -39.96 51.11
C ILE A 350 -89.34 -39.03 52.19
#